data_AF-A0A3Q4BK93-F1
#
_entry.id   AF-A0A3Q4BK93-F1
#
_cell.length_a   1.000
_cell.length_b   1.000
_cell.length_c   1.000
_cell.angle_alpha   90.00
_cell.angle_beta   90.00
_cell.angle_gamma   90.00
#
_symmetry.space_group_name_H-M   'P 1'
#
loop_
_entity.id
_entity.type
_entity.pdbx_description
1 polymer ?
#
loop_
_entity_poly.entity_id
_entity_poly.type
_entity_poly.pdbx_seq_one_letter_code
_entity_poly.pdbx_strand_id
1 'polypeptide(L)'
;MWIFKFNIVAFMLLFVWQCNTVALQDVTSDLFGVENYGTVAAFGDFYADKQTDIFIIREQSEVLIFFADSNKPYFKPKVNISKNNLPRGTIITSVVPGDYDGDSQMDVLLTAQSSTKMTTVFIFWGHNQTLDLGGRFTLNMTFADQPLVMDFNGDMIPDIFGVTDQDPLTKVCYLTNRSPECQNALTSPVKMRIPNSNAFIDLNKDFTAGKSVKFKQCFDGNFTRADIMPTESPAVKIVGQSTFVDFDGDGYQDHLLPVCEDAACQRSAIYLAKSGSKEWVPVLSDFQRRDTIWSFVAAKPSQPLTLHHGDYNLDGFPDALVILRNTSGSGQHAFLLENVPCNSASCHSVGRMLRIHWDQSDLGAIQNAVMATFFDIYEDGILDMLVLSQAEGKNDLIIHALKNNFEADAYFVKVMVLSGLCSNDCPEGVKPFGVNQPGPYVMYTTVDSNGDLKNASAGQLSQSAYFSLQLPYTLLGLGRSANFLDHLFVGIPRHPGEMDIRKKEWTAIIPNSQLIVIPYPHNKPRSWSAKLYLTPSNSVLLTAIALIGVCVFILVIIGILHWQEKKADDREKRQEAHRFHFDAM
;
A
#
# COMPACT_ATOMS: atom_id res chain seq x y z
N MET A 1 59.94 -3.80 -3.79
CA MET A 1 59.00 -2.97 -3.01
C MET A 1 58.24 -1.93 -3.86
N TRP A 2 58.07 -2.14 -5.17
CA TRP A 2 57.39 -1.19 -6.06
C TRP A 2 56.15 -1.77 -6.77
N ILE A 3 56.06 -3.10 -6.88
CA ILE A 3 54.92 -3.81 -7.51
C ILE A 3 53.70 -3.90 -6.56
N PHE A 4 53.90 -3.83 -5.25
CA PHE A 4 52.81 -3.87 -4.25
C PHE A 4 52.05 -2.53 -4.09
N LYS A 5 52.58 -1.42 -4.59
CA LYS A 5 51.91 -0.10 -4.48
C LYS A 5 50.91 0.18 -5.60
N PHE A 6 51.05 -0.48 -6.76
CA PHE A 6 50.14 -0.27 -7.89
C PHE A 6 48.78 -0.95 -7.71
N ASN A 7 48.75 -2.11 -7.04
CA ASN A 7 47.50 -2.83 -6.77
C ASN A 7 46.61 -2.13 -5.72
N ILE A 8 47.19 -1.42 -4.74
CA ILE A 8 46.41 -0.71 -3.71
C ILE A 8 45.74 0.54 -4.31
N VAL A 9 46.37 1.20 -5.28
CA VAL A 9 45.79 2.39 -5.95
C VAL A 9 44.69 1.97 -6.93
N ALA A 10 44.84 0.86 -7.65
CA ALA A 10 43.76 0.29 -8.47
C ALA A 10 42.58 -0.21 -7.62
N PHE A 11 42.84 -0.80 -6.45
CA PHE A 11 41.81 -1.24 -5.52
C PHE A 11 41.09 -0.07 -4.81
N MET A 12 41.82 1.03 -4.52
CA MET A 12 41.22 2.28 -4.02
C MET A 12 40.43 3.04 -5.09
N LEU A 13 40.85 3.02 -6.36
CA LEU A 13 40.10 3.65 -7.45
C LEU A 13 38.81 2.90 -7.82
N LEU A 14 38.75 1.59 -7.57
CA LEU A 14 37.51 0.81 -7.66
C LEU A 14 36.53 1.11 -6.52
N PHE A 15 36.99 1.64 -5.38
CA PHE A 15 36.16 1.99 -4.23
C PHE A 15 35.73 3.47 -4.16
N VAL A 16 36.27 4.33 -5.03
CA VAL A 16 35.92 5.77 -5.07
C VAL A 16 34.79 6.07 -6.07
N TRP A 17 34.19 5.03 -6.68
CA TRP A 17 33.09 5.19 -7.64
C TRP A 17 31.81 4.49 -7.20
N GLN A 18 31.44 4.65 -5.94
CA GLN A 18 30.07 4.47 -5.44
C GLN A 18 29.74 5.62 -4.50
N CYS A 19 29.58 6.81 -5.07
CA CYS A 19 28.53 7.66 -4.55
C CYS A 19 27.23 6.94 -4.90
N ASN A 20 26.65 6.22 -3.94
CA ASN A 20 25.29 5.72 -4.05
C ASN A 20 24.37 6.95 -4.12
N THR A 21 24.22 7.51 -5.31
CA THR A 21 23.01 8.23 -5.65
C THR A 21 21.90 7.19 -5.59
N VAL A 22 21.06 7.26 -4.56
CA VAL A 22 19.77 6.58 -4.51
C VAL A 22 18.99 7.12 -5.70
N ALA A 23 19.13 6.44 -6.84
CA ALA A 23 18.63 6.89 -8.11
C ALA A 23 17.40 6.05 -8.45
N LEU A 24 16.27 6.72 -8.55
CA LEU A 24 15.09 6.16 -9.18
C LEU A 24 15.46 5.76 -10.62
N GLN A 25 14.92 4.64 -11.10
CA GLN A 25 15.16 4.17 -12.46
C GLN A 25 13.85 4.07 -13.22
N ASP A 26 13.76 4.74 -14.36
CA ASP A 26 12.62 4.59 -15.25
C ASP A 26 12.56 3.17 -15.83
N VAL A 27 11.48 2.46 -15.51
CA VAL A 27 11.16 1.10 -15.97
C VAL A 27 9.84 1.06 -16.76
N THR A 28 9.32 2.21 -17.17
CA THR A 28 8.01 2.37 -17.81
C THR A 28 7.83 1.46 -19.03
N SER A 29 8.83 1.41 -19.91
CA SER A 29 8.77 0.58 -21.13
C SER A 29 8.76 -0.92 -20.82
N ASP A 30 9.42 -1.33 -19.74
CA ASP A 30 9.47 -2.72 -19.31
C ASP A 30 8.15 -3.18 -18.70
N LEU A 31 7.44 -2.27 -18.02
CA LEU A 31 6.14 -2.55 -17.41
C LEU A 31 5.00 -2.53 -18.42
N PHE A 32 4.86 -1.44 -19.17
CA PHE A 32 3.67 -1.17 -19.97
C PHE A 32 3.92 -1.27 -21.49
N GLY A 33 5.17 -1.30 -21.93
CA GLY A 33 5.51 -1.22 -23.36
C GLY A 33 4.92 0.04 -24.01
N VAL A 34 4.06 -0.15 -25.01
CA VAL A 34 3.35 0.94 -25.71
C VAL A 34 2.02 1.32 -25.07
N GLU A 35 1.54 0.55 -24.09
CA GLU A 35 0.22 0.71 -23.46
C GLU A 35 0.27 1.61 -22.20
N ASN A 36 1.30 2.45 -22.08
CA ASN A 36 1.60 3.29 -20.90
C ASN A 36 0.75 4.57 -20.80
N TYR A 37 -0.54 4.48 -21.09
CA TYR A 37 -1.45 5.63 -21.09
C TYR A 37 -2.82 5.31 -20.47
N GLY A 38 -3.40 6.34 -19.87
CA GLY A 38 -4.64 6.29 -19.09
C GLY A 38 -4.43 6.83 -17.68
N THR A 39 -5.50 6.80 -16.88
CA THR A 39 -5.48 7.19 -15.46
C THR A 39 -5.46 5.93 -14.61
N VAL A 40 -4.39 5.72 -13.84
CA VAL A 40 -4.34 4.67 -12.81
C VAL A 40 -5.39 4.99 -11.75
N ALA A 41 -6.33 4.07 -11.55
CA ALA A 41 -7.53 4.32 -10.75
C ALA A 41 -7.59 3.50 -9.46
N ALA A 42 -7.08 2.27 -9.48
CA ALA A 42 -7.05 1.38 -8.32
C ALA A 42 -6.04 0.25 -8.49
N PHE A 43 -5.80 -0.47 -7.39
CA PHE A 43 -4.96 -1.66 -7.30
C PHE A 43 -5.75 -2.81 -6.66
N GLY A 44 -5.48 -4.05 -7.07
CA GLY A 44 -6.12 -5.25 -6.52
C GLY A 44 -5.58 -6.52 -7.16
N ASP A 45 -5.80 -7.70 -6.56
CA ASP A 45 -5.42 -9.00 -7.12
C ASP A 45 -6.66 -9.64 -7.79
N PHE A 46 -6.95 -9.22 -9.02
CA PHE A 46 -8.25 -9.50 -9.65
C PHE A 46 -8.47 -10.98 -9.93
N TYR A 47 -7.41 -11.73 -10.23
CA TYR A 47 -7.49 -13.15 -10.56
C TYR A 47 -6.87 -14.09 -9.50
N ALA A 48 -6.66 -13.57 -8.28
CA ALA A 48 -6.28 -14.30 -7.09
C ALA A 48 -4.96 -15.09 -7.21
N ASP A 49 -3.95 -14.50 -7.84
CA ASP A 49 -2.63 -15.10 -8.01
C ASP A 49 -1.55 -14.53 -7.07
N LYS A 50 -1.95 -13.61 -6.20
CA LYS A 50 -1.15 -12.88 -5.20
C LYS A 50 -0.28 -11.76 -5.76
N GLN A 51 -0.42 -11.41 -7.04
CA GLN A 51 0.25 -10.26 -7.64
C GLN A 51 -0.74 -9.09 -7.72
N THR A 52 -0.24 -7.87 -7.55
CA THR A 52 -1.09 -6.68 -7.62
C THR A 52 -1.31 -6.25 -9.07
N ASP A 53 -2.56 -6.28 -9.52
CA ASP A 53 -3.01 -5.78 -10.81
C ASP A 53 -3.35 -4.28 -10.76
N ILE A 54 -3.33 -3.66 -11.93
CA ILE A 54 -3.55 -2.21 -12.09
C ILE A 54 -4.84 -1.95 -12.88
N PHE A 55 -5.74 -1.15 -12.32
CA PHE A 55 -6.98 -0.72 -12.96
C PHE A 55 -6.76 0.65 -13.61
N ILE A 56 -6.95 0.74 -14.92
CA ILE A 56 -6.67 1.95 -15.71
C ILE A 56 -7.94 2.43 -16.41
N ILE A 57 -8.27 3.70 -16.23
CA ILE A 57 -9.34 4.38 -16.97
C ILE A 57 -8.76 5.01 -18.24
N ARG A 58 -9.37 4.76 -19.40
CA ARG A 58 -9.03 5.41 -20.68
C ARG A 58 -10.21 6.21 -21.22
N GLU A 59 -9.90 7.36 -21.81
CA GLU A 59 -10.88 8.31 -22.36
C GLU A 59 -12.04 8.64 -21.40
N GLN A 60 -11.80 8.48 -20.09
CA GLN A 60 -12.80 8.59 -19.02
C GLN A 60 -14.07 7.74 -19.21
N SER A 61 -14.03 6.71 -20.07
CA SER A 61 -15.22 5.93 -20.44
C SER A 61 -14.98 4.43 -20.58
N GLU A 62 -13.72 3.99 -20.48
CA GLU A 62 -13.33 2.59 -20.52
C GLU A 62 -12.46 2.25 -19.31
N VAL A 63 -12.62 1.04 -18.77
CA VAL A 63 -11.75 0.51 -17.70
C VAL A 63 -11.05 -0.73 -18.21
N LEU A 64 -9.72 -0.72 -18.12
CA LEU A 64 -8.87 -1.86 -18.44
C LEU A 64 -8.20 -2.36 -17.17
N ILE A 65 -8.23 -3.67 -16.97
CA ILE A 65 -7.48 -4.33 -15.88
C ILE A 65 -6.22 -4.93 -16.48
N PHE A 66 -5.08 -4.46 -15.99
CA PHE A 66 -3.76 -4.90 -16.40
C PHE A 66 -3.27 -5.96 -15.42
N PHE A 67 -3.14 -7.19 -15.89
CA PHE A 67 -2.64 -8.28 -15.08
C PHE A 67 -1.12 -8.23 -14.99
N ALA A 68 -0.60 -8.48 -13.79
CA ALA A 68 0.82 -8.75 -13.59
C ALA A 68 1.24 -10.02 -14.36
N ASP A 69 2.40 -9.99 -15.03
CA ASP A 69 2.92 -11.08 -15.83
C ASP A 69 4.41 -11.27 -15.53
N SER A 70 4.91 -12.50 -15.66
CA SER A 70 6.32 -12.80 -15.44
C SER A 70 7.22 -12.35 -16.60
N ASN A 71 6.64 -11.98 -17.75
CA ASN A 71 7.38 -11.58 -18.95
C ASN A 71 6.99 -10.16 -19.41
N LYS A 72 8.00 -9.39 -19.82
CA LYS A 72 7.83 -8.05 -20.41
C LYS A 72 6.86 -8.06 -21.61
N PRO A 73 5.97 -7.05 -21.75
CA PRO A 73 5.64 -6.04 -20.73
C PRO A 73 5.03 -6.68 -19.48
N TYR A 74 5.52 -6.33 -18.29
CA TYR A 74 5.13 -6.99 -17.03
C TYR A 74 3.67 -6.73 -16.63
N PHE A 75 3.01 -5.75 -17.23
CA PHE A 75 1.57 -5.49 -17.08
C PHE A 75 0.89 -5.55 -18.43
N LYS A 76 -0.12 -6.43 -18.56
CA LYS A 76 -0.84 -6.65 -19.83
C LYS A 76 -2.34 -6.43 -19.66
N PRO A 77 -3.00 -5.66 -20.53
CA PRO A 77 -4.45 -5.50 -20.47
C PRO A 77 -5.13 -6.83 -20.79
N LYS A 78 -6.00 -7.30 -19.89
CA LYS A 78 -6.72 -8.59 -20.04
C LYS A 78 -8.22 -8.47 -19.98
N VAL A 79 -8.74 -7.60 -19.13
CA VAL A 79 -10.19 -7.39 -18.95
C VAL A 79 -10.55 -5.96 -19.31
N ASN A 80 -11.70 -5.77 -19.98
CA ASN A 80 -12.16 -4.47 -20.45
C ASN A 80 -13.65 -4.26 -20.14
N ILE A 81 -13.97 -3.16 -19.46
CA ILE A 81 -15.32 -2.59 -19.38
C ILE A 81 -15.37 -1.45 -20.40
N SER A 82 -16.00 -1.70 -21.55
CA SER A 82 -16.08 -0.72 -22.63
C SER A 82 -17.16 0.33 -22.39
N LYS A 83 -17.07 1.46 -23.09
CA LYS A 83 -18.11 2.50 -23.08
C LYS A 83 -19.52 2.01 -23.42
N ASN A 84 -19.63 0.92 -24.20
CA ASN A 84 -20.92 0.34 -24.58
C ASN A 84 -21.61 -0.38 -23.41
N ASN A 85 -20.85 -0.75 -22.38
CA ASN A 85 -21.36 -1.34 -21.16
C ASN A 85 -21.96 -0.29 -20.22
N LEU A 86 -21.75 1.01 -20.48
CA LEU A 86 -22.25 2.12 -19.68
C LEU A 86 -23.30 2.94 -20.44
N PRO A 87 -24.17 3.70 -19.74
CA PRO A 87 -25.08 4.63 -20.40
C PRO A 87 -24.31 5.66 -21.24
N ARG A 88 -24.94 6.17 -22.30
CA ARG A 88 -24.30 7.17 -23.18
C ARG A 88 -24.01 8.45 -22.41
N GLY A 89 -22.79 8.99 -22.56
CA GLY A 89 -22.37 10.24 -21.93
C GLY A 89 -21.92 10.08 -20.47
N THR A 90 -21.77 8.85 -19.98
CA THR A 90 -21.21 8.56 -18.66
C THR A 90 -19.70 8.82 -18.64
N ILE A 91 -19.23 9.55 -17.62
CA ILE A 91 -17.83 9.85 -17.36
C ILE A 91 -17.42 9.12 -16.09
N ILE A 92 -16.50 8.16 -16.19
CA ILE A 92 -15.99 7.39 -15.06
C ILE A 92 -15.11 8.29 -14.19
N THR A 93 -15.36 8.29 -12.88
CA THR A 93 -14.68 9.16 -11.92
C THR A 93 -13.81 8.43 -10.90
N SER A 94 -14.03 7.13 -10.67
CA SER A 94 -13.20 6.28 -9.82
C SER A 94 -13.55 4.81 -10.02
N VAL A 95 -12.63 3.92 -9.66
CA VAL A 95 -12.77 2.46 -9.64
C VAL A 95 -12.48 1.97 -8.23
N VAL A 96 -13.28 1.05 -7.71
CA VAL A 96 -13.05 0.43 -6.39
C VAL A 96 -13.23 -1.09 -6.54
N PRO A 97 -12.14 -1.87 -6.55
CA PRO A 97 -12.21 -3.32 -6.52
C PRO A 97 -12.62 -3.83 -5.13
N GLY A 98 -13.37 -4.93 -5.07
CA GLY A 98 -13.82 -5.55 -3.82
C GLY A 98 -14.75 -6.74 -4.08
N ASP A 99 -15.11 -7.52 -3.06
CA ASP A 99 -16.04 -8.66 -3.15
C ASP A 99 -17.42 -8.24 -2.66
N TYR A 100 -18.24 -7.65 -3.53
CA TYR A 100 -19.49 -6.98 -3.14
C TYR A 100 -20.67 -7.94 -2.98
N ASP A 101 -20.58 -9.18 -3.46
CA ASP A 101 -21.62 -10.19 -3.27
C ASP A 101 -21.25 -11.33 -2.31
N GLY A 102 -19.98 -11.39 -1.86
CA GLY A 102 -19.47 -12.31 -0.87
C GLY A 102 -19.10 -13.68 -1.44
N ASP A 103 -18.91 -13.80 -2.75
CA ASP A 103 -18.57 -15.06 -3.42
C ASP A 103 -17.05 -15.37 -3.42
N SER A 104 -16.25 -14.50 -2.81
CA SER A 104 -14.79 -14.58 -2.73
C SER A 104 -14.06 -14.38 -4.07
N GLN A 105 -14.72 -13.74 -5.04
CA GLN A 105 -14.12 -13.23 -6.26
C GLN A 105 -14.12 -11.69 -6.24
N MET A 106 -13.18 -11.09 -6.98
CA MET A 106 -13.09 -9.65 -7.06
C MET A 106 -14.11 -9.11 -8.08
N ASP A 107 -15.02 -8.29 -7.59
CA ASP A 107 -15.90 -7.44 -8.38
C ASP A 107 -15.26 -6.06 -8.61
N VAL A 108 -15.90 -5.28 -9.49
CA VAL A 108 -15.45 -3.93 -9.82
C VAL A 108 -16.61 -2.94 -9.67
N LEU A 109 -16.49 -2.05 -8.68
CA LEU A 109 -17.38 -0.91 -8.51
C LEU A 109 -16.83 0.29 -9.29
N LEU A 110 -17.68 0.88 -10.13
CA LEU A 110 -17.38 2.12 -10.83
C LEU A 110 -18.24 3.25 -10.26
N THR A 111 -17.57 4.36 -9.95
CA THR A 111 -18.26 5.63 -9.75
C THR A 111 -18.20 6.39 -11.07
N ALA A 112 -19.33 6.96 -11.49
CA ALA A 112 -19.37 7.74 -12.69
C ALA A 112 -20.36 8.89 -12.59
N GLN A 113 -20.11 9.95 -13.34
CA GLN A 113 -20.98 11.10 -13.42
C GLN A 113 -21.69 11.13 -14.78
N SER A 114 -22.97 11.49 -14.74
CA SER A 114 -23.72 11.90 -15.93
C SER A 114 -23.86 13.43 -15.95
N SER A 115 -24.55 13.97 -16.95
CA SER A 115 -24.73 15.42 -17.19
C SER A 115 -25.17 16.25 -15.97
N THR A 116 -25.70 15.60 -14.93
CA THR A 116 -26.16 16.21 -13.67
C THR A 116 -25.06 16.48 -12.63
N LYS A 117 -23.77 16.18 -12.90
CA LYS A 117 -22.65 16.21 -11.91
C LYS A 117 -22.83 15.29 -10.69
N MET A 118 -23.86 14.44 -10.71
CA MET A 118 -24.16 13.49 -9.64
C MET A 118 -23.39 12.20 -9.86
N THR A 119 -23.04 11.53 -8.77
CA THR A 119 -22.31 10.26 -8.83
C THR A 119 -23.29 9.10 -8.82
N THR A 120 -23.27 8.30 -9.89
CA THR A 120 -23.95 7.00 -10.00
C THR A 120 -22.94 5.89 -9.72
N VAL A 121 -23.42 4.82 -9.10
CA VAL A 121 -22.61 3.62 -8.83
C VAL A 121 -23.04 2.46 -9.71
N PHE A 122 -22.07 1.84 -10.37
CA PHE A 122 -22.22 0.61 -11.14
C PHE A 122 -21.35 -0.48 -10.52
N ILE A 123 -21.81 -1.72 -10.50
CA ILE A 123 -21.02 -2.88 -10.05
C ILE A 123 -21.00 -3.91 -11.17
N PHE A 124 -19.81 -4.39 -11.50
CA PHE A 124 -19.56 -5.48 -12.44
C PHE A 124 -19.06 -6.68 -11.65
N TRP A 125 -19.79 -7.78 -11.73
CA TRP A 125 -19.53 -8.98 -10.93
C TRP A 125 -18.36 -9.77 -11.51
N GLY A 126 -17.45 -10.20 -10.64
CA GLY A 126 -16.38 -11.13 -10.94
C GLY A 126 -16.95 -12.50 -11.28
N HIS A 127 -16.37 -13.16 -12.27
CA HIS A 127 -16.65 -14.56 -12.55
C HIS A 127 -15.45 -15.21 -13.24
N ASN A 128 -14.81 -16.14 -12.54
CA ASN A 128 -13.71 -16.97 -13.04
C ASN A 128 -12.64 -16.14 -13.78
N GLN A 129 -12.09 -15.12 -13.11
CA GLN A 129 -11.04 -14.24 -13.65
C GLN A 129 -11.50 -13.33 -14.82
N THR A 130 -12.81 -13.16 -14.97
CA THR A 130 -13.43 -12.23 -15.93
C THR A 130 -14.53 -11.42 -15.24
N LEU A 131 -15.17 -10.52 -15.98
CA LEU A 131 -16.31 -9.74 -15.50
C LEU A 131 -17.59 -10.12 -16.24
N ASP A 132 -18.69 -10.26 -15.51
CA ASP A 132 -20.03 -10.32 -16.10
C ASP A 132 -20.46 -8.91 -16.56
N LEU A 133 -20.14 -8.62 -17.82
CA LEU A 133 -20.51 -7.37 -18.47
C LEU A 133 -22.01 -7.24 -18.76
N GLY A 134 -22.76 -8.36 -18.77
CA GLY A 134 -24.19 -8.40 -19.06
C GLY A 134 -25.06 -8.23 -17.81
N GLY A 135 -24.62 -8.81 -16.69
CA GLY A 135 -25.26 -8.74 -15.37
C GLY A 135 -24.90 -7.50 -14.54
N ARG A 136 -24.38 -6.44 -15.16
CA ARG A 136 -24.00 -5.19 -14.48
C ARG A 136 -25.14 -4.67 -13.61
N PHE A 137 -24.84 -4.49 -12.33
CA PHE A 137 -25.75 -3.88 -11.37
C PHE A 137 -25.62 -2.35 -11.38
N THR A 138 -26.74 -1.64 -11.29
CA THR A 138 -26.78 -0.17 -11.15
C THR A 138 -27.54 0.17 -9.90
N LEU A 139 -26.89 0.88 -8.98
CA LEU A 139 -27.53 1.27 -7.73
C LEU A 139 -28.65 2.29 -8.03
N ASN A 140 -29.87 2.03 -7.55
CA ASN A 140 -31.04 2.87 -7.82
C ASN A 140 -31.06 4.14 -6.92
N MET A 141 -29.92 4.81 -6.81
CA MET A 141 -29.76 6.10 -6.17
C MET A 141 -28.52 6.80 -6.71
N THR A 142 -28.44 8.11 -6.45
CA THR A 142 -27.28 8.92 -6.79
C THR A 142 -26.75 9.61 -5.55
N PHE A 143 -25.43 9.78 -5.52
CA PHE A 143 -24.73 10.45 -4.44
C PHE A 143 -24.31 11.85 -4.87
N ALA A 144 -24.31 12.77 -3.91
CA ALA A 144 -23.82 14.13 -4.10
C ALA A 144 -22.30 14.16 -4.36
N ASP A 145 -21.58 13.12 -3.93
CA ASP A 145 -20.13 12.97 -4.09
C ASP A 145 -19.73 11.48 -4.21
N GLN A 146 -18.45 11.18 -4.47
CA GLN A 146 -17.95 9.81 -4.52
C GLN A 146 -18.11 9.11 -3.16
N PRO A 147 -18.69 7.89 -3.13
CA PRO A 147 -18.94 7.16 -1.88
C PRO A 147 -17.67 6.54 -1.28
N LEU A 148 -17.74 6.27 0.02
CA LEU A 148 -16.79 5.45 0.77
C LEU A 148 -17.23 3.98 0.71
N VAL A 149 -16.29 3.08 0.43
CA VAL A 149 -16.47 1.63 0.56
C VAL A 149 -15.94 1.20 1.92
N MET A 150 -16.75 0.48 2.70
CA MET A 150 -16.43 0.10 4.08
C MET A 150 -17.25 -1.11 4.51
N ASP A 151 -16.79 -1.90 5.48
CA ASP A 151 -17.58 -2.99 6.07
C ASP A 151 -18.28 -2.49 7.33
N PHE A 152 -19.47 -1.91 7.16
CA PHE A 152 -20.15 -1.16 8.22
C PHE A 152 -20.83 -2.08 9.23
N ASN A 153 -21.41 -3.19 8.77
CA ASN A 153 -22.09 -4.17 9.62
C ASN A 153 -21.14 -5.26 10.14
N GLY A 154 -19.87 -5.28 9.72
CA GLY A 154 -18.86 -6.23 10.16
C GLY A 154 -19.11 -7.66 9.66
N ASP A 155 -19.83 -7.83 8.56
CA ASP A 155 -20.14 -9.13 7.94
C ASP A 155 -19.07 -9.61 6.95
N MET A 156 -18.02 -8.81 6.75
CA MET A 156 -16.91 -9.03 5.83
C MET A 156 -17.28 -8.87 4.34
N ILE A 157 -18.41 -8.25 4.02
CA ILE A 157 -18.81 -7.82 2.67
C ILE A 157 -18.70 -6.29 2.62
N PRO A 158 -18.08 -5.68 1.60
CA PRO A 158 -17.99 -4.23 1.49
C PRO A 158 -19.35 -3.57 1.23
N ASP A 159 -19.67 -2.56 2.04
CA ASP A 159 -20.83 -1.69 1.94
C ASP A 159 -20.48 -0.35 1.28
N ILE A 160 -21.51 0.34 0.78
CA ILE A 160 -21.37 1.67 0.16
C ILE A 160 -21.97 2.73 1.08
N PHE A 161 -21.16 3.73 1.45
CA PHE A 161 -21.58 4.88 2.26
C PHE A 161 -21.44 6.19 1.52
N GLY A 162 -22.46 7.04 1.58
CA GLY A 162 -22.42 8.38 0.98
C GLY A 162 -23.62 9.24 1.31
N VAL A 163 -23.58 10.50 0.86
CA VAL A 163 -24.69 11.46 1.02
C VAL A 163 -25.51 11.49 -0.27
N THR A 164 -26.81 11.30 -0.16
CA THR A 164 -27.74 11.42 -1.29
C THR A 164 -28.14 12.86 -1.57
N ASP A 165 -28.59 13.15 -2.79
CA ASP A 165 -29.00 14.49 -3.21
C ASP A 165 -30.48 14.81 -2.91
N GLN A 166 -31.38 13.84 -3.10
CA GLN A 166 -32.84 14.05 -2.99
C GLN A 166 -33.31 14.41 -1.57
N ASP A 167 -32.47 14.13 -0.58
CA ASP A 167 -32.52 14.55 0.81
C ASP A 167 -31.07 14.35 1.29
N PRO A 168 -30.36 15.34 1.89
CA PRO A 168 -28.95 15.23 2.34
C PRO A 168 -28.79 14.29 3.54
N LEU A 169 -29.42 13.12 3.43
CA LEU A 169 -29.31 11.97 4.28
C LEU A 169 -28.07 11.19 3.87
N THR A 170 -27.34 10.76 4.88
CA THR A 170 -26.31 9.74 4.73
C THR A 170 -26.97 8.39 4.58
N LYS A 171 -26.60 7.65 3.54
CA LYS A 171 -27.04 6.29 3.28
C LYS A 171 -25.87 5.33 3.45
N VAL A 172 -26.18 4.15 3.96
CA VAL A 172 -25.34 2.96 3.85
C VAL A 172 -26.13 1.91 3.09
N CYS A 173 -25.52 1.28 2.10
CA CYS A 173 -26.09 0.24 1.26
C CYS A 173 -25.32 -1.06 1.45
N TYR A 174 -25.99 -2.07 2.01
CA TYR A 174 -25.49 -3.44 2.12
C TYR A 174 -25.74 -4.18 0.82
N LEU A 175 -24.78 -4.98 0.35
CA LEU A 175 -24.81 -5.60 -0.98
C LEU A 175 -24.90 -7.14 -0.99
N THR A 176 -25.23 -7.73 0.15
CA THR A 176 -25.33 -9.18 0.35
C THR A 176 -26.11 -9.88 -0.79
N ASN A 177 -25.51 -10.89 -1.42
CA ASN A 177 -26.11 -11.68 -2.51
C ASN A 177 -26.66 -10.83 -3.68
N ARG A 178 -25.95 -9.76 -4.07
CA ARG A 178 -26.33 -8.86 -5.19
C ARG A 178 -27.67 -8.13 -4.99
N SER A 179 -28.21 -8.11 -3.78
CA SER A 179 -29.47 -7.45 -3.45
C SER A 179 -29.19 -6.25 -2.53
N PRO A 180 -29.21 -5.01 -3.05
CA PRO A 180 -28.90 -3.83 -2.24
C PRO A 180 -30.01 -3.55 -1.21
N GLU A 181 -29.63 -3.44 0.06
CA GLU A 181 -30.47 -2.87 1.10
C GLU A 181 -29.87 -1.56 1.60
N CYS A 182 -30.53 -0.45 1.29
CA CYS A 182 -30.01 0.87 1.65
C CYS A 182 -30.86 1.53 2.74
N GLN A 183 -30.19 1.92 3.82
CA GLN A 183 -30.82 2.58 4.96
C GLN A 183 -30.12 3.89 5.34
N ASN A 184 -30.77 4.69 6.18
CA ASN A 184 -30.13 5.87 6.73
C ASN A 184 -29.01 5.42 7.68
N ALA A 185 -27.79 5.84 7.39
CA ALA A 185 -26.63 5.54 8.23
C ALA A 185 -26.67 6.34 9.54
N LEU A 186 -27.27 7.54 9.52
CA LEU A 186 -27.24 8.51 10.61
C LEU A 186 -28.64 9.07 10.84
N THR A 187 -28.98 9.39 12.09
CA THR A 187 -30.35 9.82 12.44
C THR A 187 -30.66 11.24 12.00
N SER A 188 -29.63 12.07 11.82
CA SER A 188 -29.75 13.47 11.43
C SER A 188 -29.03 13.74 10.09
N PRO A 189 -29.61 14.56 9.20
CA PRO A 189 -28.93 14.99 7.98
C PRO A 189 -27.65 15.75 8.31
N VAL A 190 -26.56 15.44 7.58
CA VAL A 190 -25.31 16.18 7.70
C VAL A 190 -24.78 16.58 6.35
N LYS A 191 -24.33 17.83 6.29
CA LYS A 191 -23.64 18.36 5.13
C LYS A 191 -22.17 17.95 5.17
N MET A 192 -21.83 16.92 4.41
CA MET A 192 -20.43 16.58 4.16
C MET A 192 -19.76 17.58 3.23
N ARG A 193 -18.45 17.71 3.38
CA ARG A 193 -17.61 18.51 2.49
C ARG A 193 -17.52 17.81 1.13
N ILE A 194 -17.46 18.59 0.05
CA ILE A 194 -17.22 18.10 -1.31
C ILE A 194 -16.02 18.87 -1.90
N PRO A 195 -14.97 18.20 -2.39
CA PRO A 195 -14.66 16.78 -2.23
C PRO A 195 -14.63 16.31 -0.77
N ASN A 196 -15.24 15.16 -0.47
CA ASN A 196 -15.20 14.51 0.84
C ASN A 196 -13.90 13.72 1.02
N SER A 197 -13.53 13.50 2.28
CA SER A 197 -12.33 12.77 2.69
C SER A 197 -12.63 11.70 3.74
N ASN A 198 -13.82 11.11 3.65
CA ASN A 198 -14.29 10.11 4.61
C ASN A 198 -13.35 8.91 4.60
N ALA A 199 -13.10 8.34 5.78
CA ALA A 199 -12.25 7.17 5.95
C ALA A 199 -12.87 6.18 6.93
N PHE A 200 -12.67 4.89 6.68
CA PHE A 200 -13.02 3.79 7.55
C PHE A 200 -11.75 3.21 8.17
N ILE A 201 -11.36 3.76 9.32
CA ILE A 201 -10.11 3.42 10.01
C ILE A 201 -10.30 3.43 11.52
N ASP A 202 -9.44 2.69 12.24
CA ASP A 202 -9.34 2.74 13.70
C ASP A 202 -8.45 3.92 14.12
N LEU A 203 -9.02 4.86 14.89
CA LEU A 203 -8.31 6.02 15.44
C LEU A 203 -8.11 5.93 16.96
N ASN A 204 -8.71 4.95 17.64
CA ASN A 204 -8.68 4.81 19.10
C ASN A 204 -7.94 3.55 19.58
N LYS A 205 -7.41 2.74 18.65
CA LYS A 205 -6.65 1.52 18.91
C LYS A 205 -7.48 0.43 19.59
N ASP A 206 -8.80 0.41 19.32
CA ASP A 206 -9.69 -0.68 19.75
C ASP A 206 -9.72 -1.86 18.76
N PHE A 207 -8.89 -1.81 17.71
CA PHE A 207 -8.73 -2.77 16.64
C PHE A 207 -9.98 -2.97 15.78
N THR A 208 -10.92 -2.00 15.78
CA THR A 208 -12.04 -1.94 14.84
C THR A 208 -12.12 -0.58 14.16
N ALA A 209 -12.22 -0.59 12.83
CA ALA A 209 -12.56 0.63 12.11
C ALA A 209 -13.99 1.09 12.45
N GLY A 210 -14.24 2.41 12.35
CA GLY A 210 -15.58 2.98 12.26
C GLY A 210 -16.30 3.34 13.57
N LYS A 211 -15.83 2.95 14.76
CA LYS A 211 -16.46 3.39 16.01
C LYS A 211 -16.27 4.88 16.31
N SER A 212 -15.40 5.59 15.59
CA SER A 212 -15.12 7.00 15.86
C SER A 212 -14.53 7.72 14.63
N VAL A 213 -15.39 8.21 13.72
CA VAL A 213 -14.95 9.03 12.59
C VAL A 213 -15.65 10.39 12.63
N LYS A 214 -14.87 11.48 12.66
CA LYS A 214 -15.38 12.86 12.59
C LYS A 214 -14.68 13.61 11.46
N PHE A 215 -15.42 13.94 10.41
CA PHE A 215 -15.12 15.08 9.54
C PHE A 215 -16.40 15.88 9.30
N LYS A 216 -16.58 16.91 10.13
CA LYS A 216 -17.60 17.98 10.07
C LYS A 216 -19.08 17.54 10.14
N GLN A 217 -19.71 17.99 11.24
CA GLN A 217 -21.14 18.01 11.60
C GLN A 217 -21.80 16.72 12.13
N CYS A 218 -22.73 16.93 13.06
CA CYS A 218 -23.19 16.08 14.16
C CYS A 218 -23.72 14.69 13.80
N PHE A 219 -23.41 13.68 14.62
CA PHE A 219 -24.03 12.36 14.47
C PHE A 219 -24.48 11.74 15.79
N ASP A 220 -25.80 11.52 15.87
CA ASP A 220 -26.46 10.50 16.69
C ASP A 220 -26.83 9.32 15.76
N GLY A 221 -26.73 8.08 16.27
CA GLY A 221 -26.99 6.83 15.53
C GLY A 221 -26.10 5.67 16.00
N ASN A 222 -25.99 4.60 15.21
CA ASN A 222 -25.06 3.46 15.46
C ASN A 222 -23.56 3.87 15.44
N PHE A 223 -23.26 5.11 15.02
CA PHE A 223 -21.95 5.72 15.18
C PHE A 223 -21.84 6.41 16.54
N THR A 224 -20.91 5.99 17.38
CA THR A 224 -20.59 6.70 18.63
C THR A 224 -19.76 7.94 18.32
N ARG A 225 -20.25 9.12 18.70
CA ARG A 225 -19.45 10.35 18.66
C ARG A 225 -18.34 10.28 19.72
N ALA A 226 -17.10 10.19 19.26
CA ALA A 226 -15.92 10.48 20.08
C ALA A 226 -15.13 11.62 19.42
N ASP A 227 -14.89 12.69 20.17
CA ASP A 227 -14.06 13.82 19.72
C ASP A 227 -12.57 13.43 19.84
N ILE A 228 -12.10 12.48 19.02
CA ILE A 228 -10.72 11.95 19.04
C ILE A 228 -9.72 12.95 18.47
N MET A 229 -10.12 13.71 17.44
CA MET A 229 -9.27 14.62 16.67
C MET A 229 -9.87 16.03 16.66
N PRO A 230 -9.10 17.06 16.24
CA PRO A 230 -9.58 18.43 16.17
C PRO A 230 -10.85 18.53 15.32
N THR A 231 -11.86 19.19 15.88
CA THR A 231 -13.21 19.19 15.30
C THR A 231 -13.37 20.23 14.20
N GLU A 232 -12.51 21.24 14.21
CA GLU A 232 -12.43 22.29 13.21
C GLU A 232 -11.15 22.11 12.39
N SER A 233 -11.25 22.33 11.09
CA SER A 233 -10.07 22.45 10.23
C SER A 233 -9.22 23.65 10.68
N PRO A 234 -7.90 23.65 10.40
CA PRO A 234 -7.10 24.85 10.61
C PRO A 234 -7.72 26.04 9.86
N ALA A 235 -7.48 27.27 10.33
CA ALA A 235 -8.06 28.48 9.77
C ALA A 235 -7.43 28.85 8.40
N VAL A 236 -7.73 28.06 7.36
CA VAL A 236 -7.14 28.14 6.02
C VAL A 236 -8.21 28.28 4.93
N LYS A 237 -7.79 28.61 3.70
CA LYS A 237 -8.71 28.89 2.59
C LYS A 237 -9.11 27.63 1.82
N ILE A 238 -8.17 26.75 1.57
CA ILE A 238 -8.41 25.48 0.86
C ILE A 238 -7.87 24.36 1.73
N VAL A 239 -8.69 23.34 1.94
CA VAL A 239 -8.28 22.13 2.66
C VAL A 239 -8.13 21.02 1.61
N GLY A 240 -7.20 20.09 1.79
CA GLY A 240 -7.07 18.92 0.93
C GLY A 240 -7.88 17.73 1.42
N GLN A 241 -7.49 16.55 0.97
CA GLN A 241 -7.94 15.25 1.44
C GLN A 241 -7.23 14.91 2.75
N SER A 242 -7.97 14.26 3.65
CA SER A 242 -7.43 13.67 4.87
C SER A 242 -6.58 12.45 4.54
N THR A 243 -5.43 12.32 5.18
CA THR A 243 -4.57 11.13 5.11
C THR A 243 -4.33 10.62 6.53
N PHE A 244 -4.50 9.32 6.77
CA PHE A 244 -4.32 8.70 8.09
C PHE A 244 -3.13 7.75 8.07
N VAL A 245 -2.14 8.00 8.92
CA VAL A 245 -0.90 7.23 9.02
C VAL A 245 -0.35 7.32 10.44
N ASP A 246 0.36 6.30 10.89
CA ASP A 246 1.16 6.36 12.12
C ASP A 246 2.44 7.16 11.86
N PHE A 247 2.37 8.48 12.05
CA PHE A 247 3.39 9.40 11.54
C PHE A 247 4.65 9.40 12.40
N ASP A 248 4.52 9.14 13.71
CA ASP A 248 5.64 9.14 14.66
C ASP A 248 5.97 7.78 15.27
N GLY A 249 5.35 6.70 14.79
CA GLY A 249 5.67 5.32 15.16
C GLY A 249 5.23 4.95 16.58
N ASP A 250 4.15 5.57 17.09
CA ASP A 250 3.63 5.31 18.43
C ASP A 250 2.53 4.21 18.44
N GLY A 251 2.10 3.75 17.26
CA GLY A 251 1.06 2.74 17.09
C GLY A 251 -0.36 3.30 17.08
N TYR A 252 -0.54 4.62 16.97
CA TYR A 252 -1.81 5.29 16.70
C TYR A 252 -1.79 5.92 15.31
N GLN A 253 -2.98 6.02 14.69
CA GLN A 253 -3.11 6.72 13.42
C GLN A 253 -3.25 8.23 13.67
N ASP A 254 -2.34 9.00 13.11
CA ASP A 254 -2.38 10.45 13.05
C ASP A 254 -3.10 10.92 11.78
N HIS A 255 -3.61 12.15 11.82
CA HIS A 255 -4.28 12.76 10.70
C HIS A 255 -3.43 13.86 10.06
N LEU A 256 -2.94 13.61 8.85
CA LEU A 256 -2.27 14.57 7.99
C LEU A 256 -3.29 15.30 7.09
N LEU A 257 -3.13 16.61 7.00
CA LEU A 257 -4.02 17.48 6.24
C LEU A 257 -3.21 18.48 5.40
N PRO A 258 -3.07 18.26 4.08
CA PRO A 258 -2.47 19.23 3.18
C PRO A 258 -3.45 20.39 2.93
N VAL A 259 -2.96 21.62 2.91
CA VAL A 259 -3.79 22.83 2.82
C VAL A 259 -3.15 23.93 1.98
N CYS A 260 -3.99 24.86 1.51
CA CYS A 260 -3.55 26.17 1.02
C CYS A 260 -4.04 27.26 1.97
N GLU A 261 -3.12 28.08 2.46
CA GLU A 261 -3.42 29.18 3.38
C GLU A 261 -4.09 30.36 2.68
N ASP A 262 -3.88 30.49 1.37
CA ASP A 262 -4.54 31.49 0.52
C ASP A 262 -5.34 30.84 -0.63
N ALA A 263 -6.26 31.61 -1.21
CA ALA A 263 -7.16 31.13 -2.26
C ALA A 263 -6.46 30.83 -3.59
N ALA A 264 -5.30 31.46 -3.83
CA ALA A 264 -4.51 31.21 -5.03
C ALA A 264 -3.54 30.03 -4.85
N CYS A 265 -3.51 29.40 -3.67
CA CYS A 265 -2.56 28.38 -3.27
C CYS A 265 -1.11 28.76 -3.58
N GLN A 266 -0.70 29.94 -3.10
CA GLN A 266 0.69 30.41 -3.16
C GLN A 266 1.47 30.00 -1.90
N ARG A 267 0.77 29.85 -0.77
CA ARG A 267 1.27 29.36 0.50
C ARG A 267 0.59 28.03 0.82
N SER A 268 1.41 26.99 0.91
CA SER A 268 0.99 25.63 1.20
C SER A 268 1.56 25.18 2.53
N ALA A 269 0.83 24.30 3.20
CA ALA A 269 1.27 23.68 4.43
C ALA A 269 0.69 22.27 4.55
N ILE A 270 1.32 21.42 5.35
CA ILE A 270 0.79 20.16 5.81
C ILE A 270 0.70 20.24 7.33
N TYR A 271 -0.52 20.07 7.86
CA TYR A 271 -0.79 20.01 9.29
C TYR A 271 -0.98 18.57 9.72
N LEU A 272 -0.58 18.27 10.95
CA LEU A 272 -0.80 17.00 11.62
C LEU A 272 -1.68 17.22 12.84
N ALA A 273 -2.59 16.28 13.09
CA ALA A 273 -3.32 16.15 14.34
C ALA A 273 -3.13 14.75 14.91
N LYS A 274 -2.66 14.68 16.17
CA LYS A 274 -2.48 13.42 16.90
C LYS A 274 -3.79 12.91 17.48
N SER A 275 -3.92 11.60 17.59
CA SER A 275 -5.07 10.98 18.28
C SER A 275 -5.16 11.47 19.73
N GLY A 276 -6.33 11.95 20.13
CA GLY A 276 -6.59 12.56 21.43
C GLY A 276 -6.20 14.05 21.55
N SER A 277 -5.55 14.63 20.54
CA SER A 277 -5.20 16.05 20.52
C SER A 277 -6.29 16.90 19.88
N LYS A 278 -6.41 18.15 20.33
CA LYS A 278 -7.30 19.16 19.75
C LYS A 278 -6.55 20.20 18.90
N GLU A 279 -5.24 20.04 18.77
CA GLU A 279 -4.38 21.01 18.11
C GLU A 279 -3.91 20.52 16.75
N TRP A 280 -3.76 21.46 15.82
CA TRP A 280 -3.15 21.27 14.52
C TRP A 280 -1.71 21.76 14.57
N VAL A 281 -0.77 20.90 14.21
CA VAL A 281 0.66 21.18 14.26
C VAL A 281 1.23 21.16 12.84
N PRO A 282 1.88 22.24 12.37
CA PRO A 282 2.47 22.24 11.03
C PRO A 282 3.70 21.34 11.00
N VAL A 283 3.67 20.32 10.14
CA VAL A 283 4.78 19.38 9.89
C VAL A 283 5.53 19.67 8.60
N LEU A 284 4.98 20.54 7.74
CA LEU A 284 5.68 21.15 6.60
C LEU A 284 5.02 22.49 6.25
N SER A 285 5.80 23.55 6.17
CA SER A 285 5.34 24.88 5.76
C SER A 285 6.34 25.62 4.85
N ASP A 286 7.59 25.19 4.83
CA ASP A 286 8.63 25.75 3.95
C ASP A 286 8.71 24.96 2.64
N PHE A 287 8.18 25.55 1.57
CA PHE A 287 8.24 25.04 0.20
C PHE A 287 9.23 25.84 -0.66
N GLN A 288 10.15 26.58 -0.04
CA GLN A 288 11.14 27.37 -0.75
C GLN A 288 12.33 26.51 -1.19
N ARG A 289 12.67 26.59 -2.48
CA ARG A 289 13.91 26.04 -3.04
C ARG A 289 14.73 27.17 -3.63
N ARG A 290 15.81 27.56 -2.93
CA ARG A 290 16.65 28.71 -3.30
C ARG A 290 15.79 29.97 -3.50
N ASP A 291 15.75 30.53 -4.71
CA ASP A 291 14.98 31.73 -5.04
C ASP A 291 13.57 31.43 -5.60
N THR A 292 13.17 30.15 -5.66
CA THR A 292 11.86 29.72 -6.18
C THR A 292 10.97 29.22 -5.05
N ILE A 293 9.70 29.62 -5.08
CA ILE A 293 8.68 29.12 -4.15
C ILE A 293 7.84 28.09 -4.90
N TRP A 294 7.69 26.92 -4.30
CA TRP A 294 6.78 25.89 -4.76
C TRP A 294 5.52 25.89 -3.89
N SER A 295 4.43 25.37 -4.43
CA SER A 295 3.18 25.21 -3.69
C SER A 295 2.36 24.09 -4.28
N PHE A 296 1.32 23.67 -3.57
CA PHE A 296 0.36 22.72 -4.12
C PHE A 296 -0.33 23.30 -5.37
N VAL A 297 -0.67 22.39 -6.30
CA VAL A 297 -1.51 22.74 -7.43
C VAL A 297 -2.91 23.03 -6.92
N ALA A 298 -3.52 24.13 -7.38
CA ALA A 298 -4.87 24.50 -6.97
C ALA A 298 -5.85 23.36 -7.27
N ALA A 299 -6.56 22.89 -6.23
CA ALA A 299 -7.43 21.73 -6.31
C ALA A 299 -8.54 21.91 -7.35
N LYS A 300 -8.73 20.90 -8.20
CA LYS A 300 -9.92 20.77 -9.05
C LYS A 300 -10.91 19.84 -8.35
N PRO A 301 -12.24 19.97 -8.56
CA PRO A 301 -13.20 19.05 -7.96
C PRO A 301 -12.89 17.57 -8.24
N SER A 302 -12.42 17.23 -9.44
CA SER A 302 -12.05 15.86 -9.82
C SER A 302 -10.67 15.40 -9.35
N GLN A 303 -9.83 16.32 -8.85
CA GLN A 303 -8.46 16.08 -8.43
C GLN A 303 -8.17 16.95 -7.20
N PRO A 304 -8.65 16.53 -6.02
CA PRO A 304 -8.39 17.25 -4.80
C PRO A 304 -6.90 17.15 -4.42
N LEU A 305 -6.45 18.08 -3.59
CA LEU A 305 -5.12 18.04 -3.00
C LEU A 305 -5.00 16.80 -2.10
N THR A 306 -4.16 15.83 -2.46
CA THR A 306 -4.00 14.57 -1.74
C THR A 306 -2.53 14.29 -1.43
N LEU A 307 -2.29 13.50 -0.38
CA LEU A 307 -0.98 12.92 -0.05
C LEU A 307 -1.11 11.40 -0.24
N HIS A 308 -0.37 10.83 -1.20
CA HIS A 308 -0.21 9.37 -1.26
C HIS A 308 0.96 8.99 -0.40
N HIS A 309 0.74 8.11 0.57
CA HIS A 309 1.71 7.78 1.60
C HIS A 309 2.28 6.37 1.42
N GLY A 310 3.47 6.16 1.96
CA GLY A 310 4.18 4.89 1.89
C GLY A 310 5.57 5.04 2.47
N ASP A 311 6.09 4.01 3.11
CA ASP A 311 7.44 3.97 3.67
C ASP A 311 8.43 3.54 2.58
N TYR A 312 9.02 4.50 1.86
CA TYR A 312 9.85 4.20 0.66
C TYR A 312 11.27 3.73 1.01
N ASN A 313 11.72 4.02 2.24
CA ASN A 313 13.06 3.70 2.74
C ASN A 313 13.03 2.63 3.85
N LEU A 314 11.85 2.06 4.13
CA LEU A 314 11.60 1.01 5.10
C LEU A 314 12.08 1.35 6.51
N ASP A 315 12.08 2.62 6.91
CA ASP A 315 12.57 3.07 8.21
C ASP A 315 11.51 2.96 9.32
N GLY A 316 10.26 2.65 8.96
CA GLY A 316 9.11 2.52 9.83
C GLY A 316 8.28 3.79 9.98
N PHE A 317 8.63 4.87 9.28
CA PHE A 317 7.90 6.13 9.29
C PHE A 317 7.33 6.41 7.89
N PRO A 318 6.00 6.47 7.72
CA PRO A 318 5.41 6.71 6.41
C PRO A 318 5.82 8.06 5.80
N ASP A 319 6.30 8.01 4.56
CA ASP A 319 6.62 9.15 3.71
C ASP A 319 5.42 9.53 2.82
N ALA A 320 5.56 10.57 1.99
CA ALA A 320 4.50 10.99 1.09
C ALA A 320 4.98 11.42 -0.30
N LEU A 321 4.16 11.19 -1.32
CA LEU A 321 4.31 11.74 -2.67
C LEU A 321 3.28 12.84 -2.89
N VAL A 322 3.74 13.94 -3.48
CA VAL A 322 2.93 15.13 -3.76
C VAL A 322 3.23 15.72 -5.13
N ILE A 323 2.25 16.43 -5.68
CA ILE A 323 2.44 17.26 -6.87
C ILE A 323 2.55 18.72 -6.45
N LEU A 324 3.67 19.35 -6.80
CA LEU A 324 3.91 20.76 -6.56
C LEU A 324 4.07 21.50 -7.89
N ARG A 325 3.70 22.78 -7.87
CA ARG A 325 3.96 23.72 -8.95
C ARG A 325 4.91 24.80 -8.51
N ASN A 326 5.71 25.29 -9.45
CA ASN A 326 6.47 26.50 -9.26
C ASN A 326 5.52 27.70 -9.34
N THR A 327 5.48 28.53 -8.29
CA THR A 327 4.62 29.73 -8.23
C THR A 327 4.95 30.80 -9.27
N SER A 328 6.21 30.84 -9.72
CA SER A 328 6.70 31.79 -10.73
C SER A 328 6.59 31.27 -12.17
N GLY A 329 6.25 29.99 -12.35
CA GLY A 329 6.16 29.34 -13.65
C GLY A 329 4.89 28.51 -13.80
N SER A 330 4.84 27.69 -14.84
CA SER A 330 3.72 26.77 -15.09
C SER A 330 4.05 25.29 -14.81
N GLY A 331 5.31 24.96 -14.53
CA GLY A 331 5.77 23.58 -14.36
C GLY A 331 5.20 22.93 -13.10
N GLN A 332 4.63 21.74 -13.28
CA GLN A 332 4.15 20.85 -12.21
C GLN A 332 5.00 19.57 -12.21
N HIS A 333 5.46 19.17 -11.03
CA HIS A 333 6.34 18.02 -10.85
C HIS A 333 5.93 17.23 -9.61
N ALA A 334 6.26 15.94 -9.62
CA ALA A 334 6.13 15.10 -8.44
C ALA A 334 7.34 15.31 -7.51
N PHE A 335 7.09 15.27 -6.20
CA PHE A 335 8.12 15.36 -5.17
C PHE A 335 7.87 14.31 -4.09
N LEU A 336 8.98 13.74 -3.61
CA LEU A 336 9.00 12.88 -2.43
C LEU A 336 9.17 13.75 -1.18
N LEU A 337 8.32 13.52 -0.19
CA LEU A 337 8.36 14.11 1.14
C LEU A 337 8.78 13.02 2.13
N GLU A 338 9.98 13.13 2.66
CA GLU A 338 10.49 12.16 3.63
C GLU A 338 10.14 12.55 5.06
N ASN A 339 9.72 11.57 5.86
CA ASN A 339 9.42 11.74 7.27
C ASN A 339 10.68 11.69 8.13
N VAL A 340 11.14 12.85 8.59
CA VAL A 340 12.40 12.99 9.34
C VAL A 340 12.15 13.48 10.78
N PRO A 341 13.11 13.29 11.70
CA PRO A 341 13.02 13.88 13.03
C PRO A 341 12.83 15.40 12.95
N CYS A 342 11.94 15.93 13.79
CA CYS A 342 11.64 17.35 13.82
C CYS A 342 12.89 18.16 14.19
N ASN A 343 13.21 19.17 13.39
CA ASN A 343 14.32 20.09 13.62
C ASN A 343 13.89 21.53 13.90
N SER A 344 12.58 21.80 13.97
CA SER A 344 12.00 23.12 14.12
C SER A 344 11.13 23.22 15.38
N ALA A 345 11.02 24.41 15.95
CA ALA A 345 10.19 24.60 17.16
C ALA A 345 8.70 24.33 16.90
N SER A 346 8.24 24.42 15.64
CA SER A 346 6.83 24.28 15.29
C SER A 346 6.32 22.85 15.33
N CYS A 347 7.18 21.84 15.12
CA CYS A 347 6.82 20.42 15.14
C CYS A 347 7.28 19.69 16.42
N HIS A 348 7.87 20.38 17.40
CA HIS A 348 8.45 19.75 18.58
C HIS A 348 7.43 18.93 19.39
N SER A 349 6.15 19.34 19.40
CA SER A 349 5.07 18.62 20.08
C SER A 349 4.74 17.26 19.46
N VAL A 350 5.09 17.04 18.19
CA VAL A 350 4.80 15.81 17.43
C VAL A 350 6.08 15.05 17.05
N GLY A 351 7.26 15.56 17.40
CA GLY A 351 8.55 14.88 17.27
C GLY A 351 9.10 14.70 15.85
N ARG A 352 8.25 14.80 14.81
CA ARG A 352 8.62 14.56 13.40
C ARG A 352 8.13 15.64 12.45
N MET A 353 8.70 15.68 11.25
CA MET A 353 8.33 16.61 10.18
C MET A 353 8.53 15.99 8.79
N LEU A 354 7.92 16.59 7.77
CA LEU A 354 8.17 16.22 6.39
C LEU A 354 9.27 17.10 5.77
N ARG A 355 10.18 16.48 5.02
CA ARG A 355 11.25 17.16 4.29
C ARG A 355 11.12 16.88 2.80
N ILE A 356 11.06 17.94 2.00
CA ILE A 356 10.98 17.82 0.54
C ILE A 356 12.34 17.38 -0.02
N HIS A 357 12.35 16.29 -0.80
CA HIS A 357 13.50 15.87 -1.59
C HIS A 357 13.55 16.65 -2.90
N TRP A 358 14.34 17.71 -2.92
CA TRP A 358 14.46 18.60 -4.07
C TRP A 358 15.30 18.04 -5.24
N ASP A 359 16.22 17.13 -4.95
CA ASP A 359 17.27 16.68 -5.87
C ASP A 359 17.03 15.22 -6.33
N GLN A 360 15.80 14.89 -6.74
CA GLN A 360 15.42 13.61 -7.36
C GLN A 360 15.38 13.77 -8.88
N SER A 361 16.44 13.33 -9.57
CA SER A 361 16.61 13.55 -11.02
C SER A 361 15.46 12.98 -11.85
N ASP A 362 15.14 11.70 -11.66
CA ASP A 362 14.22 10.97 -12.52
C ASP A 362 12.76 11.33 -12.20
N LEU A 363 12.43 11.53 -10.91
CA LEU A 363 11.12 12.04 -10.50
C LEU A 363 10.90 13.49 -11.00
N GLY A 364 11.93 14.33 -10.88
CA GLY A 364 11.88 15.72 -11.33
C GLY A 364 11.90 15.89 -12.85
N ALA A 365 12.36 14.89 -13.60
CA ALA A 365 12.38 14.91 -15.06
C ALA A 365 10.99 14.82 -15.68
N ILE A 366 10.02 14.26 -14.96
CA ILE A 366 8.63 14.13 -15.41
C ILE A 366 7.92 15.49 -15.30
N GLN A 367 7.72 16.14 -16.44
CA GLN A 367 7.02 17.42 -16.54
C GLN A 367 5.50 17.23 -16.56
N ASN A 368 4.78 18.26 -16.10
CA ASN A 368 3.31 18.28 -16.07
C ASN A 368 2.72 17.08 -15.33
N ALA A 369 3.36 16.67 -14.23
CA ALA A 369 2.85 15.63 -13.36
C ALA A 369 1.51 16.07 -12.74
N VAL A 370 0.54 15.18 -12.74
CA VAL A 370 -0.84 15.41 -12.26
C VAL A 370 -1.13 14.58 -11.02
N MET A 371 -0.50 13.41 -10.91
CA MET A 371 -0.67 12.48 -9.80
C MET A 371 0.58 11.62 -9.66
N ALA A 372 0.97 11.28 -8.43
CA ALA A 372 2.06 10.37 -8.14
C ALA A 372 1.66 9.49 -6.96
N THR A 373 1.88 8.18 -7.02
CA THR A 373 1.54 7.23 -5.94
C THR A 373 2.65 6.19 -5.78
N PHE A 374 2.71 5.57 -4.61
CA PHE A 374 3.56 4.42 -4.37
C PHE A 374 2.95 3.15 -4.94
N PHE A 375 3.81 2.25 -5.40
CA PHE A 375 3.44 0.92 -5.90
C PHE A 375 4.62 -0.04 -5.76
N ASP A 376 4.41 -1.28 -5.33
CA ASP A 376 5.44 -2.32 -5.24
C ASP A 376 5.49 -3.08 -6.57
N ILE A 377 6.29 -2.60 -7.53
CA ILE A 377 6.26 -3.09 -8.93
C ILE A 377 6.66 -4.56 -9.01
N TYR A 378 7.60 -4.97 -8.17
CA TYR A 378 8.24 -6.28 -8.23
C TYR A 378 7.77 -7.25 -7.14
N GLU A 379 6.77 -6.86 -6.35
CA GLU A 379 6.28 -7.62 -5.19
C GLU A 379 7.41 -7.98 -4.20
N ASP A 380 8.43 -7.12 -4.11
CA ASP A 380 9.63 -7.32 -3.30
C ASP A 380 9.59 -6.57 -1.96
N GLY A 381 8.53 -5.80 -1.74
CA GLY A 381 8.29 -5.02 -0.53
C GLY A 381 9.03 -3.69 -0.48
N ILE A 382 9.67 -3.28 -1.57
CA ILE A 382 10.22 -1.92 -1.72
C ILE A 382 9.20 -1.10 -2.52
N LEU A 383 8.79 0.04 -1.97
CA LEU A 383 7.88 0.92 -2.69
C LEU A 383 8.61 1.67 -3.80
N ASP A 384 8.13 1.45 -5.02
CA ASP A 384 8.44 2.22 -6.21
C ASP A 384 7.38 3.31 -6.42
N MET A 385 7.43 4.01 -7.56
CA MET A 385 6.55 5.14 -7.84
C MET A 385 5.90 5.03 -9.21
N LEU A 386 4.59 5.27 -9.26
CA LEU A 386 3.85 5.54 -10.49
C LEU A 386 3.53 7.03 -10.56
N VAL A 387 3.83 7.67 -11.70
CA VAL A 387 3.58 9.09 -11.93
C VAL A 387 2.77 9.26 -13.21
N LEU A 388 1.65 9.99 -13.11
CA LEU A 388 0.80 10.32 -14.24
C LEU A 388 1.10 11.75 -14.69
N SER A 389 1.36 11.93 -15.99
CA SER A 389 1.68 13.24 -16.57
C SER A 389 0.76 13.58 -17.73
N GLN A 390 0.50 14.88 -17.90
CA GLN A 390 -0.27 15.39 -19.03
C GLN A 390 0.67 15.80 -20.17
N ALA A 391 0.65 15.04 -21.27
CA ALA A 391 1.35 15.42 -22.49
C ALA A 391 0.51 16.38 -23.34
N GLU A 392 1.18 17.28 -24.05
CA GLU A 392 0.55 18.23 -24.96
C GLU A 392 -0.11 17.49 -26.13
N GLY A 393 -1.38 17.84 -26.43
CA GLY A 393 -2.14 17.24 -27.51
C GLY A 393 -2.66 15.82 -27.28
N LYS A 394 -2.42 15.22 -26.11
CA LYS A 394 -3.02 13.93 -25.71
C LYS A 394 -4.19 14.13 -24.73
N ASN A 395 -5.26 13.37 -24.90
CA ASN A 395 -6.41 13.40 -23.99
C ASN A 395 -6.13 12.61 -22.70
N ASP A 396 -5.54 11.41 -22.84
CA ASP A 396 -5.18 10.58 -21.70
C ASP A 396 -3.80 10.95 -21.13
N LEU A 397 -3.64 10.66 -19.84
CA LEU A 397 -2.38 10.82 -19.13
C LEU A 397 -1.37 9.76 -19.58
N ILE A 398 -0.08 10.10 -19.53
CA ILE A 398 1.02 9.16 -19.70
C ILE A 398 1.42 8.64 -18.32
N ILE A 399 1.50 7.32 -18.21
CA ILE A 399 1.93 6.59 -17.03
C ILE A 399 3.45 6.41 -17.11
N HIS A 400 4.14 6.85 -16.06
CA HIS A 400 5.55 6.62 -15.84
C HIS A 400 5.72 5.73 -14.62
N ALA A 401 6.66 4.80 -14.66
CA ALA A 401 7.01 3.93 -13.55
C ALA A 401 8.49 4.08 -13.22
N LEU A 402 8.77 4.46 -11.98
CA LEU A 402 10.10 4.70 -11.47
C LEU A 402 10.40 3.68 -10.39
N LYS A 403 11.30 2.75 -10.69
CA LYS A 403 11.83 1.78 -9.73
C LYS A 403 12.69 2.49 -8.70
N ASN A 404 12.48 2.18 -7.44
CA ASN A 404 13.31 2.59 -6.33
C ASN A 404 14.51 1.64 -6.18
N ASN A 405 15.71 2.09 -6.59
CA ASN A 405 16.95 1.33 -6.38
C ASN A 405 17.47 1.46 -4.94
N PHE A 406 16.56 1.32 -3.97
CA PHE A 406 16.88 1.31 -2.57
C PHE A 406 17.54 -0.02 -2.19
N GLU A 407 18.87 -0.07 -2.32
CA GLU A 407 19.69 -1.17 -1.81
C GLU A 407 20.03 -0.94 -0.33
N ALA A 408 19.06 -1.07 0.57
CA ALA A 408 19.36 -1.05 1.99
C ALA A 408 19.11 -2.40 2.64
N ASP A 409 19.94 -2.70 3.66
CA ASP A 409 19.73 -3.76 4.65
C ASP A 409 18.55 -3.44 5.58
N ALA A 410 17.44 -2.92 5.04
CA ALA A 410 16.23 -2.62 5.79
C ALA A 410 15.20 -3.72 5.57
N TYR A 411 14.45 -4.02 6.62
CA TYR A 411 13.47 -5.09 6.61
C TYR A 411 12.06 -4.52 6.54
N PHE A 412 11.13 -5.31 6.02
CA PHE A 412 9.70 -4.98 6.01
C PHE A 412 8.85 -6.17 6.46
N VAL A 413 7.58 -5.89 6.77
CA VAL A 413 6.53 -6.90 6.78
C VAL A 413 5.39 -6.43 5.89
N LYS A 414 4.92 -7.32 5.01
CA LYS A 414 3.78 -7.09 4.13
C LYS A 414 2.60 -7.88 4.64
N VAL A 415 1.50 -7.24 5.02
CA VAL A 415 0.33 -7.89 5.61
C VAL A 415 -0.91 -7.60 4.77
N MET A 416 -1.50 -8.65 4.23
CA MET A 416 -2.75 -8.61 3.47
C MET A 416 -3.84 -9.32 4.28
N VAL A 417 -4.91 -8.62 4.60
CA VAL A 417 -6.07 -9.17 5.31
C VAL A 417 -7.21 -9.39 4.32
N LEU A 418 -7.65 -10.65 4.20
CA LEU A 418 -8.69 -11.05 3.26
C LEU A 418 -10.08 -10.94 3.88
N SER A 419 -11.15 -11.01 3.07
CA SER A 419 -12.54 -11.02 3.57
C SER A 419 -12.78 -12.16 4.56
N GLY A 420 -12.17 -13.33 4.33
CA GLY A 420 -12.29 -14.47 5.23
C GLY A 420 -13.72 -15.01 5.34
N LEU A 421 -14.53 -14.85 4.29
CA LEU A 421 -15.85 -15.51 4.15
C LEU A 421 -15.71 -17.03 3.93
N CYS A 422 -14.60 -17.46 3.33
CA CYS A 422 -14.18 -18.85 3.21
C CYS A 422 -12.66 -18.98 3.43
N SER A 423 -12.13 -20.21 3.44
CA SER A 423 -10.69 -20.47 3.68
C SER A 423 -10.03 -21.39 2.66
N ASN A 424 -10.64 -22.54 2.37
CA ASN A 424 -10.22 -23.46 1.29
C ASN A 424 -11.42 -23.94 0.48
N ASP A 425 -12.60 -24.10 1.11
CA ASP A 425 -13.84 -24.54 0.46
C ASP A 425 -14.72 -23.32 0.12
N CYS A 426 -14.29 -22.56 -0.88
CA CYS A 426 -15.03 -21.37 -1.35
C CYS A 426 -16.08 -21.76 -2.40
N PRO A 427 -17.12 -20.92 -2.60
CA PRO A 427 -18.08 -21.09 -3.69
C PRO A 427 -17.37 -21.31 -5.02
N GLU A 428 -17.91 -22.19 -5.87
CA GLU A 428 -17.35 -22.51 -7.19
C GLU A 428 -15.89 -23.03 -7.21
N GLY A 429 -15.31 -23.37 -6.05
CA GLY A 429 -13.95 -23.87 -5.94
C GLY A 429 -12.87 -22.80 -6.16
N VAL A 430 -13.22 -21.52 -6.01
CA VAL A 430 -12.28 -20.40 -6.17
C VAL A 430 -11.25 -20.33 -5.04
N LYS A 431 -10.12 -19.68 -5.31
CA LYS A 431 -9.10 -19.43 -4.29
C LYS A 431 -9.42 -18.13 -3.56
N PRO A 432 -9.41 -18.08 -2.21
CA PRO A 432 -9.83 -16.90 -1.45
C PRO A 432 -8.80 -15.76 -1.40
N PHE A 433 -7.73 -15.80 -2.19
CA PHE A 433 -6.58 -14.89 -2.02
C PHE A 433 -6.75 -13.51 -2.66
N GLY A 434 -7.63 -13.36 -3.65
CA GLY A 434 -7.77 -12.11 -4.40
C GLY A 434 -8.54 -11.02 -3.65
N VAL A 435 -9.33 -11.35 -2.63
CA VAL A 435 -10.33 -10.44 -2.04
C VAL A 435 -9.85 -9.79 -0.75
N ASN A 436 -9.32 -8.57 -0.87
CA ASN A 436 -8.84 -7.73 0.23
C ASN A 436 -9.99 -6.98 0.92
N GLN A 437 -9.99 -6.99 2.26
CA GLN A 437 -11.05 -6.38 3.07
C GLN A 437 -10.81 -4.88 3.34
N PRO A 438 -11.83 -4.00 3.27
CA PRO A 438 -11.75 -2.63 3.75
C PRO A 438 -11.88 -2.51 5.28
N GLY A 439 -10.99 -1.73 5.90
CA GLY A 439 -11.02 -1.42 7.34
C GLY A 439 -10.19 -2.29 8.31
N PRO A 440 -9.54 -3.41 7.94
CA PRO A 440 -8.61 -4.09 8.86
C PRO A 440 -7.54 -3.15 9.41
N TYR A 441 -7.19 -3.38 10.68
CA TYR A 441 -6.13 -2.66 11.37
C TYR A 441 -4.96 -3.59 11.65
N VAL A 442 -3.78 -3.23 11.16
CA VAL A 442 -2.54 -3.99 11.35
C VAL A 442 -1.62 -3.16 12.24
N MET A 443 -1.06 -3.79 13.26
CA MET A 443 -0.09 -3.15 14.15
C MET A 443 1.00 -4.15 14.52
N TYR A 444 2.25 -3.72 14.50
CA TYR A 444 3.33 -4.49 15.10
C TYR A 444 3.93 -3.77 16.32
N THR A 445 4.55 -4.56 17.18
CA THR A 445 5.47 -4.08 18.21
C THR A 445 6.73 -4.93 18.17
N THR A 446 7.88 -4.29 18.19
CA THR A 446 9.19 -4.96 18.26
C THR A 446 10.19 -4.14 19.06
N VAL A 447 11.40 -4.65 19.23
CA VAL A 447 12.49 -3.97 19.92
C VAL A 447 13.64 -3.75 18.93
N ASP A 448 14.17 -2.54 18.89
CA ASP A 448 15.30 -2.21 18.03
C ASP A 448 16.65 -2.73 18.60
N SER A 449 17.76 -2.49 17.89
CA SER A 449 19.10 -2.88 18.37
C SER A 449 19.56 -2.15 19.64
N ASN A 450 18.96 -1.01 19.97
CA ASN A 450 19.28 -0.25 21.18
C ASN A 450 18.46 -0.72 22.39
N GLY A 451 17.47 -1.60 22.17
CA GLY A 451 16.54 -2.03 23.21
C GLY A 451 15.30 -1.16 23.33
N ASP A 452 15.11 -0.20 22.42
CA ASP A 452 13.96 0.69 22.39
C ASP A 452 12.77 0.01 21.70
N LEU A 453 11.58 0.21 22.27
CA LEU A 453 10.34 -0.32 21.72
C LEU A 453 9.96 0.44 20.44
N LYS A 454 9.77 -0.29 19.35
CA LYS A 454 9.33 0.23 18.06
C LYS A 454 7.94 -0.29 17.74
N ASN A 455 7.03 0.62 17.46
CA ASN A 455 5.67 0.30 17.00
C ASN A 455 5.45 0.88 15.62
N ALA A 456 4.56 0.25 14.86
CA ALA A 456 3.93 0.91 13.74
C ALA A 456 2.54 0.32 13.53
N SER A 457 1.68 1.09 12.89
CA SER A 457 0.33 0.67 12.57
C SER A 457 -0.14 1.21 11.23
N ALA A 458 -1.03 0.47 10.58
CA ALA A 458 -1.65 0.87 9.32
C ALA A 458 -3.08 0.31 9.20
N GLY A 459 -3.97 1.10 8.61
CA GLY A 459 -5.29 0.65 8.16
C GLY A 459 -5.24 0.17 6.71
N GLN A 460 -5.84 -0.99 6.42
CA GLN A 460 -5.99 -1.49 5.06
C GLN A 460 -7.24 -0.89 4.39
N LEU A 461 -7.09 -0.35 3.17
CA LEU A 461 -8.18 0.17 2.35
C LEU A 461 -9.16 1.09 3.12
N SER A 462 -8.62 2.06 3.85
CA SER A 462 -9.40 2.98 4.67
C SER A 462 -10.18 4.03 3.86
N GLN A 463 -9.80 4.28 2.60
CA GLN A 463 -10.41 5.30 1.74
C GLN A 463 -10.58 4.80 0.30
N SER A 464 -11.68 5.17 -0.37
CA SER A 464 -11.99 4.73 -1.75
C SER A 464 -12.31 5.86 -2.73
N ALA A 465 -12.60 7.07 -2.22
CA ALA A 465 -12.97 8.21 -3.05
C ALA A 465 -11.73 8.92 -3.62
N TYR A 466 -11.89 9.53 -4.79
CA TYR A 466 -10.92 10.43 -5.43
C TYR A 466 -9.56 9.80 -5.76
N PHE A 467 -9.55 8.56 -6.23
CA PHE A 467 -8.32 7.82 -6.53
C PHE A 467 -7.40 7.78 -5.31
N SER A 468 -7.88 7.23 -4.19
CA SER A 468 -7.08 7.09 -2.96
C SER A 468 -5.80 6.26 -3.17
N LEU A 469 -5.80 5.38 -4.19
CA LEU A 469 -4.66 4.59 -4.67
C LEU A 469 -3.92 3.84 -3.55
N GLN A 470 -4.68 3.37 -2.56
CA GLN A 470 -4.15 2.49 -1.52
C GLN A 470 -3.88 1.10 -2.09
N LEU A 471 -2.76 0.50 -1.68
CA LEU A 471 -2.42 -0.87 -2.04
C LEU A 471 -3.39 -1.86 -1.38
N PRO A 472 -3.59 -3.06 -1.95
CA PRO A 472 -4.51 -4.07 -1.40
C PRO A 472 -3.98 -4.74 -0.11
N TYR A 473 -2.88 -4.24 0.45
CA TYR A 473 -2.21 -4.72 1.64
C TYR A 473 -1.55 -3.55 2.37
N THR A 474 -1.12 -3.80 3.60
CA THR A 474 -0.28 -2.88 4.37
C THR A 474 1.18 -3.30 4.25
N LEU A 475 2.06 -2.33 4.01
CA LEU A 475 3.50 -2.51 4.03
C LEU A 475 4.07 -1.68 5.17
N LEU A 476 4.81 -2.33 6.06
CA LEU A 476 5.32 -1.72 7.28
C LEU A 476 6.84 -1.93 7.32
N GLY A 477 7.60 -0.83 7.26
CA GLY A 477 9.05 -0.87 7.41
C GLY A 477 9.47 -1.15 8.85
N LEU A 478 10.56 -1.90 8.99
CA LEU A 478 11.11 -2.34 10.26
C LEU A 478 12.48 -1.70 10.53
N GLY A 479 13.09 -1.06 9.54
CA GLY A 479 14.45 -0.54 9.61
C GLY A 479 15.49 -1.65 9.53
N ARG A 480 16.74 -1.34 9.89
CA ARG A 480 17.90 -2.22 9.64
C ARG A 480 18.13 -3.36 10.64
N SER A 481 17.29 -3.45 11.67
CA SER A 481 17.63 -4.15 12.90
C SER A 481 16.49 -4.99 13.45
N ALA A 482 15.75 -5.66 12.58
CA ALA A 482 14.71 -6.61 12.98
C ALA A 482 15.19 -8.04 12.75
N ASN A 483 15.40 -8.80 13.84
CA ASN A 483 15.65 -10.25 13.74
C ASN A 483 14.34 -11.03 13.56
N PHE A 484 13.29 -10.58 14.24
CA PHE A 484 11.92 -11.05 14.16
C PHE A 484 11.00 -9.96 14.71
N LEU A 485 9.74 -9.94 14.30
CA LEU A 485 8.73 -9.11 14.97
C LEU A 485 8.22 -9.86 16.19
N ASP A 486 8.27 -9.22 17.36
CA ASP A 486 7.82 -9.82 18.61
C ASP A 486 6.32 -10.10 18.58
N HIS A 487 5.53 -9.09 18.19
CA HIS A 487 4.08 -9.18 18.10
C HIS A 487 3.56 -8.50 16.84
N LEU A 488 2.65 -9.18 16.15
CA LEU A 488 1.85 -8.65 15.07
C LEU A 488 0.37 -8.86 15.40
N PHE A 489 -0.37 -7.77 15.47
CA PHE A 489 -1.80 -7.74 15.74
C PHE A 489 -2.56 -7.41 14.46
N VAL A 490 -3.60 -8.19 14.18
CA VAL A 490 -4.58 -7.86 13.13
C VAL A 490 -5.97 -7.82 13.74
N GLY A 491 -6.66 -6.70 13.52
CA GLY A 491 -8.06 -6.49 13.83
C GLY A 491 -8.90 -6.37 12.58
N ILE A 492 -10.17 -6.81 12.66
CA ILE A 492 -11.18 -6.61 11.61
C ILE A 492 -12.41 -5.90 12.19
N PRO A 493 -13.22 -5.25 11.34
CA PRO A 493 -14.50 -4.67 11.76
C PRO A 493 -15.38 -5.67 12.52
N ARG A 494 -16.14 -5.16 13.50
CA ARG A 494 -17.09 -5.94 14.30
C ARG A 494 -18.52 -5.50 14.05
N HIS A 495 -19.46 -6.38 14.34
CA HIS A 495 -20.86 -6.03 14.19
C HIS A 495 -21.27 -4.89 15.13
N PRO A 496 -22.19 -3.99 14.70
CA PRO A 496 -22.75 -2.98 15.57
C PRO A 496 -23.37 -3.59 16.83
N GLY A 497 -23.01 -3.05 18.00
CA GLY A 497 -23.48 -3.54 19.30
C GLY A 497 -22.60 -4.64 19.92
N GLU A 498 -21.67 -5.24 19.17
CA GLU A 498 -20.68 -6.15 19.76
C GLU A 498 -19.60 -5.39 20.53
N MET A 499 -19.25 -5.93 21.70
CA MET A 499 -18.18 -5.41 22.57
C MET A 499 -16.89 -6.21 22.43
N ASP A 500 -16.97 -7.46 21.98
CA ASP A 500 -15.81 -8.30 21.75
C ASP A 500 -14.99 -7.75 20.59
N ILE A 501 -13.67 -7.70 20.80
CA ILE A 501 -12.72 -7.24 19.78
C ILE A 501 -12.36 -8.44 18.91
N ARG A 502 -12.59 -8.33 17.61
CA ARG A 502 -12.16 -9.34 16.63
C ARG A 502 -10.71 -9.07 16.26
N LYS A 503 -9.79 -9.57 17.09
CA LYS A 503 -8.34 -9.47 16.84
C LYS A 503 -7.60 -10.78 17.10
N LYS A 504 -6.55 -11.01 16.33
CA LYS A 504 -5.57 -12.08 16.59
C LYS A 504 -4.16 -11.50 16.65
N GLU A 505 -3.37 -12.11 17.51
CA GLU A 505 -1.94 -11.87 17.64
C GLU A 505 -1.16 -13.05 17.04
N TRP A 506 -0.10 -12.74 16.30
CA TRP A 506 0.95 -13.66 15.93
C TRP A 506 2.28 -13.15 16.48
N THR A 507 3.16 -14.08 16.83
CA THR A 507 4.46 -13.78 17.43
C THR A 507 5.59 -14.36 16.59
N ALA A 508 6.79 -13.79 16.75
CA ALA A 508 8.00 -14.22 16.05
C ALA A 508 7.83 -14.28 14.52
N ILE A 509 7.26 -13.23 13.92
CA ILE A 509 7.13 -13.13 12.47
C ILE A 509 8.49 -12.84 11.85
N ILE A 510 8.81 -13.57 10.77
CA ILE A 510 10.06 -13.43 10.04
C ILE A 510 9.99 -12.16 9.17
N PRO A 511 10.97 -11.25 9.23
CA PRO A 511 11.02 -10.08 8.35
C PRO A 511 11.20 -10.45 6.87
N ASN A 512 10.95 -9.52 5.96
CA ASN A 512 10.97 -9.72 4.50
C ASN A 512 10.04 -10.86 4.07
N SER A 513 8.87 -10.91 4.70
CA SER A 513 7.83 -11.88 4.42
C SER A 513 6.51 -11.20 4.07
N GLN A 514 5.75 -11.89 3.22
CA GLN A 514 4.36 -11.57 2.95
C GLN A 514 3.48 -12.48 3.80
N LEU A 515 2.68 -11.86 4.65
CA LEU A 515 1.71 -12.52 5.50
C LEU A 515 0.31 -12.30 4.95
N ILE A 516 -0.33 -13.37 4.49
CA ILE A 516 -1.73 -13.36 4.09
C ILE A 516 -2.57 -13.87 5.26
N VAL A 517 -3.35 -12.99 5.87
CA VAL A 517 -4.23 -13.29 6.99
C VAL A 517 -5.62 -13.64 6.49
N ILE A 518 -6.09 -14.83 6.87
CA ILE A 518 -7.42 -15.35 6.55
C ILE A 518 -8.23 -15.36 7.84
N PRO A 519 -9.10 -14.36 8.08
CA PRO A 519 -9.91 -14.26 9.28
C PRO A 519 -11.13 -15.18 9.21
N TYR A 520 -10.91 -16.49 9.09
CA TYR A 520 -11.98 -17.50 9.01
C TYR A 520 -11.91 -18.51 10.17
N PRO A 521 -13.03 -18.81 10.86
CA PRO A 521 -14.28 -18.04 10.87
C PRO A 521 -14.09 -16.64 11.48
N HIS A 522 -14.68 -15.59 10.89
CA HIS A 522 -14.46 -14.20 11.31
C HIS A 522 -14.87 -13.90 12.76
N ASN A 523 -15.83 -14.65 13.30
CA ASN A 523 -16.28 -14.53 14.69
C ASN A 523 -15.42 -15.27 15.72
N LYS A 524 -14.41 -16.06 15.30
CA LYS A 524 -13.52 -16.81 16.18
C LYS A 524 -12.06 -16.45 15.92
N PRO A 525 -11.58 -15.30 16.44
CA PRO A 525 -10.22 -14.83 16.16
C PRO A 525 -9.13 -15.86 16.41
N ARG A 526 -9.25 -16.69 17.45
CA ARG A 526 -8.26 -17.75 17.74
C ARG A 526 -8.05 -18.73 16.58
N SER A 527 -9.09 -19.00 15.80
CA SER A 527 -9.08 -19.95 14.67
C SER A 527 -8.50 -19.38 13.39
N TRP A 528 -8.30 -18.05 13.30
CA TRP A 528 -7.77 -17.43 12.09
C TRP A 528 -6.41 -17.99 11.72
N SER A 529 -6.11 -18.03 10.44
CA SER A 529 -4.83 -18.53 9.93
C SER A 529 -4.07 -17.42 9.24
N ALA A 530 -2.74 -17.56 9.21
CA ALA A 530 -1.90 -16.69 8.41
C ALA A 530 -0.93 -17.55 7.61
N LYS A 531 -0.84 -17.29 6.31
CA LYS A 531 0.08 -17.96 5.39
C LYS A 531 1.26 -17.03 5.15
N LEU A 532 2.45 -17.50 5.53
CA LEU A 532 3.71 -16.78 5.36
C LEU A 532 4.36 -17.20 4.04
N TYR A 533 4.62 -16.24 3.17
CA TYR A 533 5.43 -16.43 1.97
C TYR A 533 6.73 -15.66 2.15
N LEU A 534 7.83 -16.34 1.89
CA LEU A 534 9.16 -15.72 1.88
C LEU A 534 9.41 -15.22 0.47
N THR A 535 9.78 -13.95 0.35
CA THR A 535 10.21 -13.39 -0.93
C THR A 535 11.51 -14.08 -1.33
N PRO A 536 11.54 -14.88 -2.41
CA PRO A 536 12.74 -15.62 -2.77
C PRO A 536 13.80 -14.62 -3.25
N SER A 537 14.91 -14.49 -2.51
CA SER A 537 16.06 -13.74 -3.00
C SER A 537 16.61 -14.41 -4.27
N ASN A 538 16.98 -13.62 -5.29
CA ASN A 538 17.66 -14.11 -6.50
C ASN A 538 18.91 -14.96 -6.18
N SER A 539 19.48 -14.79 -4.99
CA SER A 539 20.64 -15.52 -4.49
C SER A 539 20.32 -16.90 -3.90
N VAL A 540 19.05 -17.29 -3.73
CA VAL A 540 18.69 -18.61 -3.15
C VAL A 540 19.21 -19.76 -4.01
N LEU A 541 19.11 -19.64 -5.34
CA LEU A 541 19.65 -20.67 -6.24
C LEU A 541 21.19 -20.70 -6.20
N LEU A 542 21.83 -19.53 -6.19
CA LEU A 542 23.29 -19.42 -6.12
C LEU A 542 23.84 -19.97 -4.79
N THR A 543 23.18 -19.68 -3.68
CA THR A 543 23.55 -20.21 -2.35
C THR A 543 23.32 -21.71 -2.27
N ALA A 544 22.23 -22.25 -2.86
CA ALA A 544 22.02 -23.69 -2.96
C ALA A 544 23.11 -24.37 -3.79
N ILE A 545 23.49 -23.80 -4.95
CA ILE A 545 24.60 -24.30 -5.78
C ILE A 545 25.92 -24.25 -5.00
N ALA A 546 26.21 -23.14 -4.30
CA ALA A 546 27.41 -23.00 -3.49
C ALA A 546 27.44 -24.03 -2.35
N LEU A 547 26.32 -24.24 -1.65
CA LEU A 547 26.19 -25.23 -0.58
C LEU A 547 26.42 -26.65 -1.11
N ILE A 548 25.81 -27.01 -2.24
CA ILE A 548 26.05 -28.30 -2.91
C ILE A 548 27.53 -28.43 -3.27
N GLY A 549 28.16 -27.38 -3.80
CA GLY A 549 29.59 -27.35 -4.12
C GLY A 549 30.47 -27.62 -2.89
N VAL A 550 30.18 -26.98 -1.77
CA VAL A 550 30.89 -27.18 -0.49
C VAL A 550 30.68 -28.61 0.03
N CYS A 551 29.45 -29.13 -0.01
CA CYS A 551 29.15 -30.51 0.40
C CYS A 551 29.92 -31.54 -0.44
N VAL A 552 29.94 -31.38 -1.77
CA VAL A 552 30.70 -32.27 -2.68
C VAL A 552 32.20 -32.17 -2.40
N PHE A 553 32.73 -30.97 -2.19
CA PHE A 553 34.14 -30.77 -1.86
C PHE A 553 34.53 -31.49 -0.55
N ILE A 554 33.71 -31.38 0.49
CA ILE A 554 33.92 -32.08 1.76
C ILE A 554 33.85 -33.61 1.55
N LEU A 555 32.88 -34.11 0.79
CA LEU A 555 32.76 -35.54 0.48
C LEU A 555 33.98 -36.10 -0.26
N VAL A 556 34.57 -35.33 -1.18
CA VAL A 556 35.81 -35.71 -1.86
C VAL A 556 36.98 -35.82 -0.89
N ILE A 557 37.13 -34.85 0.03
CA ILE A 557 38.16 -34.90 1.08
C ILE A 557 37.96 -36.14 1.96
N ILE A 558 36.74 -36.38 2.43
CA ILE A 558 36.41 -37.57 3.24
C ILE A 558 36.74 -38.85 2.46
N GLY A 559 36.38 -38.92 1.17
CA GLY A 559 36.69 -40.08 0.32
C GLY A 559 38.19 -40.32 0.15
N ILE A 560 38.98 -39.27 -0.03
CA ILE A 560 40.45 -39.37 -0.13
C ILE A 560 41.05 -39.86 1.20
N LEU A 561 40.63 -39.26 2.32
CA LEU A 561 41.10 -39.65 3.65
C LEU A 561 40.73 -41.10 3.98
N HIS A 562 39.50 -41.50 3.68
CA HIS A 562 39.04 -42.88 3.90
C HIS A 562 39.79 -43.88 3.02
N TRP A 563 40.15 -43.51 1.79
CA TRP A 563 40.99 -44.35 0.93
C TRP A 563 42.42 -44.47 1.46
N GLN A 564 43.00 -43.38 1.97
CA GLN A 564 44.32 -43.41 2.61
C GLN A 564 44.34 -44.27 3.87
N GLU A 565 43.31 -44.15 4.72
CA GLU A 565 43.10 -44.95 5.92
C GLU A 565 42.97 -46.44 5.57
N LYS A 566 42.09 -46.79 4.62
CA LYS A 566 41.94 -48.18 4.15
C LYS A 566 43.26 -48.77 3.62
N LYS A 567 44.06 -47.97 2.92
CA LYS A 567 45.38 -48.39 2.42
C LYS A 567 46.41 -48.57 3.53
N ALA A 568 46.32 -47.81 4.63
CA ALA A 568 47.15 -47.99 5.81
C ALA A 568 46.77 -49.28 6.55
N ASP A 569 45.49 -49.51 6.78
CA ASP A 569 44.97 -50.74 7.39
C ASP A 569 45.36 -52.00 6.59
N ASP A 570 45.26 -51.95 5.26
CA ASP A 570 45.67 -53.05 4.39
C ASP A 570 47.18 -53.33 4.45
N ARG A 571 48.00 -52.31 4.74
CA ARG A 571 49.45 -52.48 4.95
C ARG A 571 49.74 -53.10 6.32
N GLU A 572 49.07 -52.65 7.38
CA GLU A 572 49.22 -53.21 8.73
C GLU A 572 48.80 -54.69 8.76
N LYS A 573 47.65 -55.04 8.17
CA LYS A 573 47.20 -56.45 8.06
C LYS A 573 48.22 -57.34 7.34
N ARG A 574 48.90 -56.83 6.31
CA ARG A 574 49.98 -57.58 5.63
C ARG A 574 51.21 -57.74 6.50
N GLN A 575 51.57 -56.74 7.30
CA GLN A 575 52.69 -56.83 8.25
C GLN A 575 52.40 -57.81 9.38
N GLU A 576 51.18 -57.83 9.90
CA GLU A 576 50.74 -58.83 10.89
C GLU A 576 50.75 -60.24 10.32
N ALA A 577 50.25 -60.44 9.10
CA ALA A 577 50.29 -61.74 8.43
C ALA A 577 51.73 -62.27 8.21
N HIS A 578 52.70 -61.37 7.97
CA HIS A 578 54.12 -61.76 7.89
C HIS A 578 54.75 -62.07 9.25
N ARG A 579 54.28 -61.46 10.36
CA ARG A 579 54.72 -61.82 11.72
C ARG A 579 54.32 -63.25 12.11
N PHE A 580 53.12 -63.69 11.72
CA PHE A 580 52.66 -65.05 12.02
C PHE A 580 53.48 -66.16 11.35
N HIS A 581 54.19 -65.87 10.25
CA HIS A 581 55.07 -66.86 9.61
C HIS A 581 56.41 -67.05 10.32
N PHE A 582 56.83 -66.13 11.20
CA PHE A 582 58.09 -66.23 11.95
C PHE A 582 57.92 -66.87 13.34
N ASP A 583 56.71 -66.95 13.89
CA ASP A 583 56.42 -67.65 15.17
C ASP A 583 56.16 -69.16 14.99
N ALA A 584 56.18 -69.67 13.74
CA ALA A 584 55.94 -71.08 13.40
C ALA A 584 57.18 -71.83 12.88
N MET A 585 58.37 -71.22 12.94
CA MET A 585 59.68 -71.88 12.88
C MET A 585 60.37 -71.73 14.24
#